data_AF-A0A2G6NQ31-F1
#
_entry.id   AF-A0A2G6NQ31-F1
#
_cell.length_a   1.000
_cell.length_b   1.000
_cell.length_c   1.000
_cell.angle_alpha   90.00
_cell.angle_beta   90.00
_cell.angle_gamma   90.00
#
_symmetry.space_group_name_H-M   'P 1'
#
loop_
_entity.id
_entity.type
_entity.pdbx_description
1 polymer ?
#
loop_
_entity_poly.entity_id
_entity_poly.type
_entity_poly.pdbx_seq_one_letter_code
_entity_poly.pdbx_strand_id
1 'polypeptide(L)'
;MNKELAHHFAYQVFISQSNLNSLIRLLKKHCDEEEHKILSKKIAAISADMMIELLKYVFEEYPEIKEEIDNKIEKYGILTF
;
A
#
# COMPACT_ATOMS: atom_id res chain seq x y z
N MET A 1 -12.98 9.45 -13.30
CA MET A 1 -13.55 8.69 -12.17
C MET A 1 -14.55 9.59 -11.44
N ASN A 2 -15.38 9.11 -10.50
CA ASN A 2 -16.08 10.01 -9.57
C ASN A 2 -15.38 9.95 -8.20
N LYS A 3 -15.61 10.95 -7.33
CA LYS A 3 -14.87 11.07 -6.06
C LYS A 3 -15.03 9.84 -5.15
N GLU A 4 -16.23 9.26 -5.09
CA GLU A 4 -16.50 8.06 -4.28
C GLU A 4 -15.69 6.86 -4.79
N LEU A 5 -15.67 6.63 -6.10
CA LEU A 5 -14.88 5.58 -6.72
C LEU A 5 -13.38 5.83 -6.56
N ALA A 6 -12.94 7.09 -6.58
CA ALA A 6 -11.56 7.47 -6.33
C ALA A 6 -11.10 7.12 -4.92
N HIS A 7 -11.94 7.41 -3.92
CA HIS A 7 -11.71 7.00 -2.53
C HIS A 7 -11.63 5.48 -2.40
N HIS A 8 -12.61 4.78 -2.96
CA HIS A 8 -12.64 3.32 -2.87
C HIS A 8 -11.42 2.70 -3.56
N PHE A 9 -11.05 3.20 -4.74
CA PHE A 9 -9.88 2.75 -5.46
C PHE A 9 -8.61 2.95 -4.64
N ALA A 10 -8.38 4.16 -4.11
CA ALA A 10 -7.20 4.45 -3.30
C ALA A 10 -7.13 3.52 -2.08
N TYR A 11 -8.26 3.33 -1.39
CA TYR A 11 -8.36 2.41 -0.27
C TYR A 11 -7.99 0.97 -0.66
N GLN A 12 -8.53 0.44 -1.75
CA GLN A 12 -8.22 -0.92 -2.21
C GLN A 12 -6.74 -1.10 -2.55
N VAL A 13 -6.09 -0.10 -3.14
CA VAL A 13 -4.64 -0.12 -3.41
C VAL A 13 -3.85 -0.26 -2.11
N PHE A 14 -4.18 0.54 -1.08
CA PHE A 14 -3.50 0.47 0.22
C PHE A 14 -3.73 -0.85 0.96
N ILE A 15 -4.95 -1.38 0.93
CA ILE A 15 -5.25 -2.70 1.51
C ILE A 15 -4.45 -3.79 0.80
N SER A 16 -4.39 -3.75 -0.53
CA SER A 16 -3.61 -4.71 -1.33
C SER A 16 -2.13 -4.66 -0.99
N GLN A 17 -1.56 -3.46 -0.86
CA GLN A 17 -0.19 -3.24 -0.39
C GLN A 17 0.03 -3.81 1.02
N SER A 18 -0.88 -3.54 1.94
CA SER A 18 -0.76 -4.00 3.34
C SER A 18 -0.79 -5.53 3.42
N ASN A 19 -1.66 -6.16 2.63
CA ASN A 19 -1.74 -7.61 2.50
C ASN A 19 -0.47 -8.19 1.88
N LEU A 20 0.07 -7.57 0.84
CA LEU A 20 1.32 -7.99 0.20
C LEU A 20 2.50 -7.91 1.19
N ASN A 21 2.62 -6.83 1.95
CA ASN A 21 3.65 -6.65 2.98
C ASN A 21 3.48 -7.61 4.17
N SER A 22 2.26 -8.10 4.44
CA SER A 22 2.03 -9.10 5.49
C SER A 22 2.76 -10.42 5.21
N LEU A 23 3.01 -10.73 3.93
CA LEU A 23 3.75 -11.94 3.52
C LEU A 23 5.19 -11.92 4.04
N ILE A 24 5.80 -10.75 4.27
CA ILE A 24 7.16 -10.64 4.79
C ILE A 24 7.29 -11.37 6.13
N ARG A 25 6.26 -11.29 7.00
CA ARG A 25 6.25 -12.00 8.29
C ARG A 25 6.18 -13.52 8.11
N LEU A 26 5.43 -13.99 7.12
CA LEU A 26 5.32 -15.42 6.80
C LEU A 26 6.65 -15.94 6.22
N LEU A 27 7.26 -15.19 5.30
CA LEU A 27 8.56 -15.52 4.74
C LEU A 27 9.63 -15.65 5.84
N LYS A 28 9.66 -14.72 6.80
CA LYS A 28 10.59 -14.80 7.94
C LYS A 28 10.42 -16.08 8.77
N LYS A 29 9.22 -16.67 8.80
CA LYS A 29 8.91 -17.88 9.57
C LYS A 29 9.27 -19.16 8.82
N HIS A 30 9.27 -19.14 7.49
CA HIS A 30 9.27 -20.34 6.66
C HIS A 30 10.42 -20.42 5.64
N CYS A 31 11.13 -19.33 5.39
CA CYS A 31 12.30 -19.28 4.50
C CYS A 31 13.59 -19.17 5.31
N ASP A 32 14.72 -19.53 4.69
CA ASP A 32 16.02 -19.17 5.23
C ASP A 32 16.30 -17.66 5.10
N GLU A 33 17.43 -17.20 5.67
CA GLU A 33 17.76 -15.77 5.72
C GLU A 33 17.96 -15.15 4.32
N GLU A 34 18.60 -15.88 3.39
CA GLU A 34 18.87 -15.38 2.05
C GLU A 34 17.58 -15.34 1.21
N GLU A 35 16.77 -16.39 1.27
CA GLU A 35 15.45 -16.45 0.63
C GLU A 35 14.53 -15.34 1.16
N HIS A 36 14.45 -15.18 2.48
CA HIS A 36 13.66 -14.13 3.11
C HIS A 36 14.12 -12.74 2.66
N LYS A 37 15.43 -12.49 2.60
CA LYS A 37 15.99 -11.20 2.17
C LYS A 37 15.68 -10.89 0.71
N ILE A 38 15.82 -11.86 -0.19
CA ILE A 38 15.52 -11.68 -1.61
C ILE A 38 14.02 -11.41 -1.82
N LEU A 39 13.16 -12.23 -1.21
CA LEU A 39 11.71 -12.13 -1.40
C LEU A 39 11.12 -10.89 -0.74
N SER A 40 11.53 -10.55 0.48
CA SER A 40 11.09 -9.32 1.16
C SER A 40 11.46 -8.06 0.37
N LYS A 41 12.67 -8.02 -0.22
CA LYS A 41 13.08 -6.90 -1.09
C LYS A 41 12.22 -6.80 -2.35
N LYS A 42 11.89 -7.93 -2.98
CA LYS A 42 11.02 -7.96 -4.17
C LYS A 42 9.60 -7.49 -3.83
N ILE A 43 9.05 -7.96 -2.71
CA ILE A 43 7.73 -7.55 -2.21
C ILE A 43 7.71 -6.04 -1.95
N ALA A 44 8.71 -5.51 -1.25
CA ALA A 44 8.80 -4.08 -0.97
C ALA A 44 8.89 -3.23 -2.25
N ALA A 45 9.67 -3.66 -3.24
CA ALA A 45 9.80 -2.96 -4.52
C ALA A 45 8.47 -2.94 -5.29
N ILE A 46 7.83 -4.11 -5.48
CA ILE A 46 6.55 -4.23 -6.19
C ILE A 46 5.46 -3.42 -5.46
N SER A 47 5.44 -3.48 -4.12
CA SER A 47 4.49 -2.71 -3.33
C SER A 47 4.66 -1.20 -3.52
N ALA A 48 5.89 -0.69 -3.62
CA ALA A 48 6.14 0.71 -3.86
C ALA A 48 5.73 1.13 -5.28
N ASP A 49 6.08 0.33 -6.29
CA ASP A 49 5.73 0.59 -7.68
C ASP A 49 4.21 0.60 -7.88
N MET A 50 3.49 -0.36 -7.31
CA MET A 50 2.01 -0.39 -7.34
C MET A 50 1.40 0.87 -6.74
N MET A 51 1.95 1.34 -5.61
CA MET A 51 1.46 2.53 -4.92
C MET A 51 1.64 3.77 -5.80
N ILE A 52 2.83 3.94 -6.38
CA ILE A 52 3.14 5.08 -7.26
C ILE A 52 2.27 5.05 -8.50
N GLU A 53 2.24 3.93 -9.23
CA GLU A 53 1.55 3.85 -10.52
C GLU A 53 0.03 4.00 -10.40
N LEU A 54 -0.58 3.37 -9.38
CA LEU A 54 -2.03 3.36 -9.25
C LEU A 54 -2.56 4.63 -8.56
N LEU A 55 -1.88 5.14 -7.54
CA LEU A 55 -2.37 6.29 -6.78
C LEU A 55 -1.99 7.63 -7.40
N LYS A 56 -0.96 7.69 -8.24
CA LYS A 56 -0.55 8.95 -8.87
C LYS A 56 -1.70 9.63 -9.60
N TYR A 57 -2.40 8.90 -10.46
CA TYR A 57 -3.57 9.43 -11.17
C TYR A 57 -4.66 9.92 -10.19
N VAL A 58 -4.92 9.16 -9.12
CA VAL A 58 -5.95 9.52 -8.14
C VAL A 58 -5.57 10.78 -7.37
N PHE A 59 -4.32 10.93 -6.96
CA PHE A 59 -3.86 12.08 -6.18
C PHE A 59 -3.66 13.34 -7.02
N GLU A 60 -3.36 13.19 -8.32
CA GLU A 60 -3.32 14.31 -9.26
C GLU A 60 -4.72 14.87 -9.52
N GLU A 61 -5.73 14.01 -9.67
CA GLU A 61 -7.12 14.41 -9.95
C GLU A 61 -7.93 14.76 -8.68
N TYR A 62 -7.61 14.15 -7.54
CA TYR A 62 -8.31 14.31 -6.26
C TYR A 62 -7.30 14.48 -5.10
N PRO A 63 -6.58 15.62 -5.02
CA PRO A 63 -5.53 15.84 -4.03
C PRO A 63 -6.03 15.76 -2.58
N GLU A 64 -7.30 16.07 -2.31
CA GLU A 64 -7.87 15.97 -0.97
C GLU A 64 -7.90 14.52 -0.45
N ILE A 65 -8.00 13.53 -1.34
CA ILE A 65 -7.97 12.12 -0.96
C ILE A 65 -6.59 11.75 -0.41
N LYS A 66 -5.52 12.33 -0.98
CA LYS A 66 -4.16 12.15 -0.48
C LYS A 66 -4.03 12.68 0.94
N GLU A 67 -4.50 13.91 1.18
CA GLU A 67 -4.46 14.52 2.51
C GLU A 67 -5.25 13.71 3.54
N GLU A 68 -6.45 13.25 3.20
CA GLU A 68 -7.27 12.40 4.08
C GLU A 68 -6.56 11.10 4.45
N ILE A 69 -5.90 10.47 3.47
CA ILE A 69 -5.15 9.24 3.69
C ILE A 69 -3.92 9.48 4.56
N ASP A 70 -3.12 10.51 4.24
CA ASP A 70 -1.92 10.87 5.02
C ASP A 70 -2.31 11.15 6.48
N ASN A 71 -3.38 11.90 6.71
CA ASN A 71 -3.92 12.17 8.05
C ASN A 71 -4.38 10.90 8.77
N LYS A 72 -5.03 9.95 8.07
CA LYS A 72 -5.44 8.67 8.67
C LYS A 72 -4.24 7.81 9.04
N ILE A 73 -3.23 7.73 8.18
CA ILE A 73 -2.00 6.99 8.44
C ILE A 73 -1.25 7.59 9.64
N GLU A 74 -1.11 8.91 9.70
CA GLU A 74 -0.45 9.60 10.81
C GLU A 74 -1.20 9.38 12.14
N LYS A 75 -2.53 9.42 12.11
CA LYS A 75 -3.36 9.29 13.31
C LYS A 75 -3.49 7.86 13.85
N TYR A 76 -3.54 6.85 12.97
CA TYR A 76 -3.86 5.47 13.35
C TYR A 76 -2.75 4.47 13.07
N GLY A 77 -1.70 4.85 12.32
CA GLY A 77 -0.65 3.95 11.86
C GLY A 77 -1.11 2.94 10.80
N ILE A 78 -2.39 2.93 10.46
CA ILE A 78 -3.06 2.07 9.49
C ILE A 78 -4.23 2.83 8.85
N LEU A 79 -4.62 2.44 7.64
CA LEU A 79 -5.85 2.95 7.02
C LEU A 79 -7.07 2.22 7.59
N THR A 80 -7.73 2.84 8.56
CA THR A 80 -9.05 2.42 9.07
C THR A 80 -10.15 3.30 8.49
N PHE A 81 -11.32 2.71 8.23
CA PHE A 81 -12.49 3.45 7.77
C PHE A 81 -13.05 4.34 8.89
#